data_AF-A0A945F4J8-F1
#
_entry.id   AF-A0A945F4J8-F1
#
_cell.length_a   1.000
_cell.length_b   1.000
_cell.length_c   1.000
_cell.angle_alpha   90.00
_cell.angle_beta   90.00
_cell.angle_gamma   90.00
#
_symmetry.space_group_name_H-M   'P 1'
#
loop_
_entity.id
_entity.type
_entity.pdbx_description
1 polymer ?
#
loop_
_entity_poly.entity_id
_entity_poly.type
_entity_poly.pdbx_seq_one_letter_code
_entity_poly.pdbx_strand_id
1 'polypeptide(L)'
;DEVGSQEEPQGIQKATSDVAIDVASPESEPKDASGEKAQSPDLAEDQTSSESVEKPQKFRLKVREQFKSQVGKVSISKATADKIGATPGCFISISANDRQIEIAEVHVPEKLRNDVILLDAKSREFLGLKAAEESDFQVSVY
;
A
#
# COMPACT_ATOMS: atom_id res chain seq x y z
N ASP A 1 -5.18 -55.14 -18.55
CA ASP A 1 -4.40 -53.97 -18.15
C ASP A 1 -5.28 -52.74 -18.13
N GLU A 2 -5.15 -52.01 -17.03
CA GLU A 2 -6.23 -51.36 -16.31
C GLU A 2 -6.74 -50.05 -16.93
N VAL A 3 -8.06 -49.91 -16.79
CA VAL A 3 -8.87 -48.73 -17.06
C VAL A 3 -8.38 -47.59 -16.17
N GLY A 4 -7.97 -46.48 -16.78
CA GLY A 4 -7.74 -45.22 -16.09
C GLY A 4 -9.06 -44.69 -15.52
N SER A 5 -9.33 -45.02 -14.27
CA SER A 5 -10.48 -44.55 -13.50
C SER A 5 -10.45 -43.04 -13.34
N GLN A 6 -11.48 -42.40 -13.85
CA GLN A 6 -11.84 -41.03 -13.55
C GLN A 6 -12.56 -41.04 -12.20
N GLU A 7 -11.86 -40.65 -11.15
CA GLU A 7 -12.41 -40.55 -9.79
C GLU A 7 -12.99 -39.13 -9.57
N GLU A 8 -14.31 -39.08 -9.39
CA GLU A 8 -15.17 -38.08 -8.70
C GLU A 8 -15.00 -36.56 -8.92
N PRO A 9 -16.06 -35.86 -9.41
CA PRO A 9 -16.44 -34.57 -8.87
C PRO A 9 -17.50 -34.77 -7.77
N GLN A 10 -17.07 -34.65 -6.51
CA GLN A 10 -17.99 -34.51 -5.40
C GLN A 10 -18.71 -33.16 -5.47
N GLY A 11 -20.02 -33.24 -5.26
CA GLY A 11 -20.96 -32.16 -5.50
C GLY A 11 -20.78 -30.96 -4.58
N ILE A 12 -21.02 -29.78 -5.16
CA ILE A 12 -21.36 -28.59 -4.39
C ILE A 12 -22.84 -28.34 -4.63
N GLN A 13 -23.65 -29.01 -3.81
CA GLN A 13 -25.01 -28.59 -3.54
C GLN A 13 -24.96 -27.37 -2.60
N LYS A 14 -25.58 -26.28 -3.05
CA LYS A 14 -26.57 -25.43 -2.35
C LYS A 14 -26.39 -23.96 -2.73
N ALA A 15 -27.10 -23.57 -3.78
CA ALA A 15 -27.70 -22.25 -3.83
C ALA A 15 -28.87 -22.23 -2.83
N THR A 16 -28.88 -21.25 -1.93
CA THR A 16 -30.08 -20.60 -1.36
C THR A 16 -29.60 -19.55 -0.37
N SER A 17 -29.59 -18.29 -0.80
CA SER A 17 -29.86 -17.17 0.11
C SER A 17 -30.39 -16.03 -0.73
N ASP A 18 -31.71 -16.07 -0.82
CA ASP A 18 -32.61 -14.98 -1.15
C ASP A 18 -32.43 -13.89 -0.07
N VAL A 19 -31.92 -12.73 -0.48
CA VAL A 19 -31.99 -11.49 0.30
C VAL A 19 -32.48 -10.40 -0.64
N ALA A 20 -33.78 -10.14 -0.60
CA ALA A 20 -34.39 -8.93 -1.09
C ALA A 20 -34.00 -7.78 -0.15
N ILE A 21 -33.19 -6.83 -0.64
CA ILE A 21 -32.95 -5.57 0.07
C ILE A 21 -33.92 -4.54 -0.51
N ASP A 22 -35.02 -4.35 0.22
CA ASP A 22 -35.92 -3.21 0.06
C ASP A 22 -35.20 -1.98 0.65
N VAL A 23 -34.64 -1.13 -0.23
CA VAL A 23 -34.10 0.17 0.17
C VAL A 23 -34.97 1.26 -0.44
N ALA A 24 -35.88 1.75 0.41
CA ALA A 24 -36.42 3.09 0.52
C ALA A 24 -36.66 3.90 -0.78
N SER A 25 -37.93 4.24 -0.97
CA SER A 25 -38.46 5.20 -1.92
C SER A 25 -37.74 6.55 -1.92
N PRO A 26 -37.57 7.19 -3.10
CA PRO A 26 -37.10 8.56 -3.23
C PRO A 26 -38.25 9.52 -2.88
N GLU A 27 -38.15 10.22 -1.75
CA GLU A 27 -38.99 11.39 -1.49
C GLU A 27 -38.23 12.69 -1.84
N SER A 28 -38.98 13.57 -2.49
CA SER A 28 -38.54 14.75 -3.21
C SER A 28 -38.22 15.94 -2.30
N GLU A 29 -37.26 16.75 -2.75
CA GLU A 29 -37.04 18.18 -2.46
C GLU A 29 -38.34 19.05 -2.63
N PRO A 30 -38.34 20.40 -2.42
CA PRO A 30 -37.50 21.35 -1.65
C PRO A 30 -38.34 22.39 -0.85
N LYS A 31 -37.66 23.45 -0.36
CA LYS A 31 -38.12 24.83 -0.03
C LYS A 31 -38.54 25.11 1.41
N ASP A 32 -37.83 26.02 2.08
CA ASP A 32 -38.30 27.41 2.15
C ASP A 32 -37.15 28.36 2.47
N ALA A 33 -37.36 29.63 2.11
CA ALA A 33 -36.36 30.66 1.94
C ALA A 33 -36.26 31.60 3.16
N SER A 34 -35.29 32.52 3.06
CA SER A 34 -35.33 33.90 3.57
C SER A 34 -34.47 34.19 4.79
N GLY A 35 -33.52 35.13 4.62
CA GLY A 35 -32.92 35.82 5.75
C GLY A 35 -31.54 36.44 5.54
N GLU A 36 -31.46 37.42 4.65
CA GLU A 36 -30.56 38.58 4.77
C GLU A 36 -29.06 38.49 4.43
N LYS A 37 -28.60 39.60 3.86
CA LYS A 37 -27.31 39.87 3.21
C LYS A 37 -26.20 40.13 4.23
N ALA A 38 -24.98 39.73 3.91
CA ALA A 38 -23.78 40.52 4.20
C ALA A 38 -22.71 40.28 3.13
N GLN A 39 -22.31 41.36 2.46
CA GLN A 39 -21.10 41.43 1.65
C GLN A 39 -19.89 41.59 2.58
N SER A 40 -18.79 40.92 2.26
CA SER A 40 -17.44 41.47 2.42
C SER A 40 -16.55 40.77 1.37
N PRO A 41 -16.02 41.49 0.38
CA PRO A 41 -15.09 40.96 -0.58
C PRO A 41 -13.66 40.94 -0.02
N ASP A 42 -12.86 40.04 -0.56
CA ASP A 42 -11.41 39.89 -0.43
C ASP A 42 -10.89 39.50 0.97
N LEU A 43 -10.72 38.18 1.16
CA LEU A 43 -9.62 37.70 1.97
C LEU A 43 -8.54 37.20 1.02
N ALA A 44 -7.48 38.00 0.93
CA ALA A 44 -6.21 37.64 0.37
C ALA A 44 -5.80 36.20 0.72
N GLU A 45 -5.17 35.56 -0.27
CA GLU A 45 -4.23 34.46 -0.18
C GLU A 45 -3.85 34.04 1.25
N ASP A 46 -4.44 32.95 1.74
CA ASP A 46 -3.79 32.12 2.77
C ASP A 46 -3.49 30.75 2.17
N GLN A 47 -2.33 30.69 1.50
CA GLN A 47 -1.57 29.47 1.32
C GLN A 47 -1.12 28.94 2.68
N THR A 48 -1.96 28.20 3.41
CA THR A 48 -1.43 27.31 4.47
C THR A 48 -2.32 26.12 4.81
N SER A 49 -2.80 25.40 3.81
CA SER A 49 -2.87 23.94 3.99
C SER A 49 -1.58 23.38 3.44
N SER A 50 -0.57 23.27 4.32
CA SER A 50 0.56 22.39 4.09
C SER A 50 0.02 20.98 3.97
N GLU A 51 -0.43 20.61 2.77
CA GLU A 51 -0.34 19.25 2.30
C GLU A 51 1.16 18.97 2.29
N SER A 52 1.68 18.56 3.45
CA SER A 52 2.95 17.89 3.56
C SER A 52 2.75 16.56 2.83
N VAL A 53 2.73 16.64 1.50
CA VAL A 53 2.96 15.51 0.63
C VAL A 53 4.37 15.09 1.00
N GLU A 54 4.50 14.16 1.94
CA GLU A 54 5.78 13.59 2.34
C GLU A 54 6.41 13.07 1.05
N LYS A 55 7.35 13.87 0.51
CA LYS A 55 7.87 13.66 -0.82
C LYS A 55 8.46 12.27 -0.87
N PRO A 56 8.22 11.48 -1.93
CA PRO A 56 8.83 10.17 -2.07
C PRO A 56 10.35 10.27 -1.90
N GLN A 57 10.89 9.61 -0.88
CA GLN A 57 12.29 9.73 -0.50
C GLN A 57 13.14 8.73 -1.29
N LYS A 58 14.22 9.22 -1.90
CA LYS A 58 15.11 8.40 -2.74
C LYS A 58 16.26 7.82 -1.92
N PHE A 59 16.47 6.51 -2.04
CA PHE A 59 17.57 5.79 -1.39
C PHE A 59 18.30 4.92 -2.38
N ARG A 60 19.62 4.84 -2.21
CA ARG A 60 20.42 3.82 -2.88
C ARG A 60 20.72 2.73 -1.87
N LEU A 61 20.12 1.55 -2.05
CA LEU A 61 20.22 0.42 -1.12
C LEU A 61 20.64 -0.84 -1.86
N LYS A 62 21.40 -1.68 -1.16
CA LYS A 62 21.79 -3.00 -1.61
C LYS A 62 20.67 -3.99 -1.32
N VAL A 63 20.16 -4.62 -2.37
CA VAL A 63 19.11 -5.63 -2.29
C VAL A 63 19.69 -6.90 -1.69
N ARG A 64 19.05 -7.42 -0.65
CA ARG A 64 19.29 -8.78 -0.20
C ARG A 64 17.98 -9.53 -0.05
N GLU A 65 18.07 -10.83 -0.24
CA GLU A 65 16.93 -11.70 -0.07
C GLU A 65 16.68 -11.95 1.41
N GLN A 66 15.42 -11.89 1.83
CA GLN A 66 15.03 -12.18 3.19
C GLN A 66 14.97 -13.71 3.40
N PHE A 67 15.81 -14.23 4.30
CA PHE A 67 15.91 -15.68 4.58
C PHE A 67 14.65 -16.31 5.21
N LYS A 68 13.77 -15.50 5.79
CA LYS A 68 12.45 -15.94 6.28
C LYS A 68 11.41 -15.37 5.34
N SER A 69 10.55 -16.24 4.79
CA SER A 69 9.47 -15.86 3.88
C SER A 69 8.42 -15.02 4.61
N GLN A 70 8.69 -13.72 4.72
CA GLN A 70 7.74 -12.72 5.20
C GLN A 70 7.21 -11.97 3.99
N VAL A 71 6.37 -12.65 3.22
CA VAL A 71 5.77 -12.09 2.00
C VAL A 71 5.03 -10.80 2.36
N GLY A 72 5.31 -9.72 1.62
CA GLY A 72 4.68 -8.42 1.84
C GLY A 72 5.29 -7.63 3.01
N LYS A 73 6.39 -8.10 3.60
CA LYS A 73 7.18 -7.31 4.55
C LYS A 73 8.48 -6.86 3.91
N VAL A 74 8.92 -5.66 4.27
CA VAL A 74 10.19 -5.13 3.83
C VAL A 74 11.01 -4.78 5.05
N SER A 75 12.23 -5.34 5.11
CA SER A 75 13.13 -5.01 6.21
C SER A 75 14.13 -3.94 5.82
N ILE A 76 14.13 -2.84 6.56
CA ILE A 76 15.08 -1.73 6.42
C ILE A 76 15.76 -1.45 7.75
N SER A 77 16.94 -0.84 7.70
CA SER A 77 17.62 -0.43 8.92
C SER A 77 16.82 0.60 9.70
N LYS A 78 17.05 0.69 11.02
CA LYS A 78 16.44 1.73 11.84
C LYS A 78 16.76 3.13 11.31
N ALA A 79 18.01 3.38 10.91
CA ALA A 79 18.40 4.66 10.33
C ALA A 79 17.67 4.98 9.01
N THR A 80 17.35 3.99 8.20
CA THR A 80 16.56 4.17 6.97
C THR A 80 15.11 4.47 7.31
N ALA A 81 14.52 3.72 8.26
CA ALA A 81 13.16 3.93 8.74
C ALA A 81 12.98 5.34 9.34
N ASP A 82 13.90 5.76 10.21
CA ASP A 82 13.92 7.10 10.80
C ASP A 82 14.04 8.20 9.72
N LYS A 83 14.83 7.97 8.65
CA LYS A 83 14.96 8.93 7.54
C LYS A 83 13.66 9.10 6.76
N ILE A 84 12.93 8.02 6.51
CA ILE A 84 11.65 8.07 5.80
C ILE A 84 10.47 8.41 6.71
N GLY A 85 10.68 8.53 8.02
CA GLY A 85 9.58 8.72 8.97
C GLY A 85 8.71 7.46 9.17
N ALA A 86 9.16 6.30 8.72
CA ALA A 86 8.40 5.06 8.87
C ALA A 86 8.62 4.47 10.26
N THR A 87 7.53 4.02 10.88
CA THR A 87 7.59 3.23 12.11
C THR A 87 7.44 1.73 11.82
N PRO A 88 7.99 0.83 12.65
CA PRO A 88 7.79 -0.60 12.48
C PRO A 88 6.30 -0.95 12.49
N GLY A 89 5.86 -1.69 11.47
CA GLY A 89 4.45 -2.04 11.27
C GLY A 89 3.66 -1.07 10.38
N CYS A 90 4.21 0.11 10.03
CA CYS A 90 3.61 0.97 9.01
C CYS A 90 3.66 0.34 7.63
N PHE A 91 2.77 0.79 6.76
CA PHE A 91 2.78 0.44 5.35
C PHE A 91 3.50 1.52 4.55
N ILE A 92 4.35 1.08 3.64
CA ILE A 92 5.06 1.95 2.70
C ILE A 92 4.83 1.49 1.27
N SER A 93 4.92 2.42 0.33
CA SER A 93 5.17 2.06 -1.06
C SER A 93 6.64 2.15 -1.40
N ILE A 94 7.10 1.23 -2.23
CA ILE A 94 8.47 1.16 -2.71
C ILE A 94 8.45 1.04 -4.22
N SER A 95 9.12 1.95 -4.90
CA SER A 95 9.32 1.90 -6.34
C SER A 95 10.79 1.72 -6.72
N ALA A 96 11.02 0.91 -7.74
CA ALA A 96 12.31 0.64 -8.37
C ALA A 96 12.10 0.16 -9.82
N ASN A 97 13.01 0.48 -10.74
CA ASN A 97 12.95 0.09 -12.16
C ASN A 97 11.57 0.31 -12.81
N ASP A 98 10.95 1.48 -12.59
CA ASP A 98 9.61 1.84 -13.11
C ASP A 98 8.46 0.95 -12.63
N ARG A 99 8.70 0.15 -11.58
CA ARG A 99 7.69 -0.70 -10.92
C ARG A 99 7.52 -0.27 -9.48
N GLN A 100 6.31 -0.44 -8.94
CA GLN A 100 5.98 -0.01 -7.58
C GLN A 100 5.20 -1.09 -6.85
N ILE A 101 5.60 -1.35 -5.59
CA ILE A 101 4.84 -2.13 -4.63
C ILE A 101 4.15 -1.13 -3.71
N GLU A 102 2.82 -1.12 -3.68
CA GLU A 102 2.04 -0.13 -2.93
C GLU A 102 1.95 -0.41 -1.43
N ILE A 103 1.96 -1.69 -1.03
CA ILE A 103 1.69 -2.09 0.36
C ILE A 103 2.79 -3.06 0.81
N ALA A 104 3.79 -2.52 1.48
CA ALA A 104 4.80 -3.28 2.19
C ALA A 104 4.80 -2.91 3.68
N GLU A 105 4.64 -3.90 4.56
CA GLU A 105 4.76 -3.69 6.01
C GLU A 105 6.24 -3.52 6.38
N VAL A 106 6.56 -2.43 7.07
CA VAL A 106 7.93 -2.11 7.49
C VAL A 106 8.34 -2.97 8.67
N HIS A 107 9.42 -3.71 8.51
CA HIS A 107 10.09 -4.45 9.57
C HIS A 107 11.46 -3.83 9.85
N VAL A 108 11.79 -3.55 11.11
CA VAL A 108 13.06 -2.92 11.48
C VAL A 108 13.89 -3.88 12.34
N PRO A 109 14.69 -4.77 11.73
CA PRO A 109 15.58 -5.66 12.47
C PRO A 109 16.71 -4.90 13.18
N GLU A 110 17.06 -5.33 14.40
CA GLU A 110 18.07 -4.66 15.24
C GLU A 110 19.48 -4.59 14.61
N LYS A 111 19.84 -5.57 13.78
CA LYS A 111 21.20 -5.74 13.23
C LYS A 111 21.26 -5.70 11.70
N LEU A 112 20.46 -4.83 11.07
CA LEU A 112 20.54 -4.61 9.63
C LEU A 112 21.39 -3.38 9.32
N ARG A 113 22.25 -3.51 8.30
CA ARG A 113 23.10 -2.40 7.86
C ARG A 113 22.28 -1.32 7.17
N ASN A 114 22.71 -0.08 7.31
CA ASN A 114 22.00 1.09 6.81
C ASN A 114 21.91 1.19 5.28
N ASP A 115 22.79 0.47 4.59
CA ASP A 115 22.89 0.38 3.13
C ASP A 115 22.13 -0.84 2.57
N VAL A 116 21.38 -1.60 3.38
CA VAL A 116 20.74 -2.86 2.95
C VAL A 116 19.22 -2.78 3.10
N ILE A 117 18.52 -3.27 2.09
CA ILE A 117 17.08 -3.57 2.11
C ILE A 117 16.88 -5.07 1.94
N LEU A 118 16.06 -5.68 2.80
CA LEU A 118 15.65 -7.07 2.65
C LEU A 118 14.27 -7.12 2.02
N LEU A 119 14.19 -7.78 0.86
CA LEU A 119 12.96 -8.05 0.14
C LEU A 119 12.76 -9.56 0.04
N ASP A 120 11.51 -10.00 0.07
CA ASP A 120 11.18 -11.36 -0.33
C ASP A 120 11.42 -11.56 -1.83
N ALA A 121 11.60 -12.81 -2.25
CA ALA A 121 11.91 -13.14 -3.66
C ALA A 121 10.85 -12.59 -4.63
N LYS A 122 9.56 -12.69 -4.27
CA LYS A 122 8.46 -12.24 -5.13
C LYS A 122 8.46 -10.72 -5.30
N SER A 123 8.63 -9.97 -4.21
CA SER A 123 8.74 -8.50 -4.25
C SER A 123 9.98 -8.04 -5.03
N ARG A 124 11.11 -8.72 -4.84
CA ARG A 124 12.36 -8.46 -5.58
C ARG A 124 12.20 -8.71 -7.08
N GLU A 125 11.67 -9.86 -7.47
CA GLU A 125 11.42 -10.22 -8.87
C GLU A 125 10.38 -9.30 -9.52
N PHE A 126 9.33 -8.94 -8.77
CA PHE A 126 8.34 -7.99 -9.21
C PHE A 126 8.96 -6.63 -9.52
N LEU A 127 9.85 -6.10 -8.66
CA LEU A 127 10.59 -4.86 -8.92
C LEU A 127 11.72 -5.01 -9.98
N GLY A 128 11.92 -6.21 -10.54
CA GLY A 128 12.96 -6.46 -11.54
C GLY A 128 14.38 -6.36 -10.97
N LEU A 129 14.56 -6.61 -9.67
CA LEU A 129 15.82 -6.41 -8.96
C LEU A 129 16.66 -7.69 -8.84
N LYS A 130 17.98 -7.56 -8.97
CA LYS A 130 18.92 -8.65 -8.71
C LYS A 130 19.36 -8.68 -7.25
N ALA A 131 19.46 -9.88 -6.68
CA ALA A 131 19.98 -10.04 -5.33
C ALA A 131 21.46 -9.62 -5.28
N ALA A 132 21.86 -8.99 -4.16
CA ALA A 132 23.19 -8.44 -3.92
C ALA A 132 23.62 -7.29 -4.85
N GLU A 133 22.69 -6.70 -5.60
CA GLU A 133 22.90 -5.50 -6.42
C GLU A 133 22.46 -4.25 -5.66
N GLU A 134 23.10 -3.11 -5.94
CA GLU A 134 22.63 -1.81 -5.48
C GLU A 134 21.62 -1.25 -6.47
N SER A 135 20.52 -0.69 -5.96
CA SER A 135 19.50 -0.07 -6.78
C SER A 135 18.98 1.21 -6.16
N ASP A 136 18.45 2.09 -7.01
CA ASP A 136 17.78 3.32 -6.61
C ASP A 136 16.31 3.02 -6.32
N PHE A 137 15.94 3.24 -5.07
CA PHE A 137 14.59 3.09 -4.54
C PHE A 137 13.97 4.45 -4.29
N GLN A 138 12.67 4.53 -4.49
CA GLN A 138 11.86 5.63 -3.99
C GLN A 138 10.82 5.06 -3.02
N VAL A 139 10.78 5.60 -1.81
CA VAL A 139 9.96 5.11 -0.70
C VAL A 139 9.03 6.22 -0.24
N SER A 140 7.75 5.91 -0.11
CA SER A 140 6.74 6.82 0.44
C SER A 140 6.01 6.14 1.59
N VAL A 141 5.78 6.86 2.68
CA VAL A 141 5.02 6.39 3.85
C VAL A 141 3.57 6.86 3.72
N TYR A 142 2.63 6.02 4.13
CA TYR A 142 1.20 6.32 4.22
C TYR A 142 0.74 6.44 5.67
#